data_AF-A0A1F8PTJ2-F1
#
_entry.id   AF-A0A1F8PTJ2-F1
#
_cell.length_a   1.000
_cell.length_b   1.000
_cell.length_c   1.000
_cell.angle_alpha   90.00
_cell.angle_beta   90.00
_cell.angle_gamma   90.00
#
_symmetry.space_group_name_H-M   'P 1'
#
loop_
_entity.id
_entity.type
_entity.pdbx_description
1 polymer ?
#
loop_
_entity_poly.entity_id
_entity_poly.type
_entity_poly.pdbx_seq_one_letter_code
_entity_poly.pdbx_strand_id
1 'polypeptide(L)'
;MATYSKVLLSGCTNGKAIKVAQTATPGDTIHTAVSGTTNLDEIWLYAVNSSSAAVKLTIEWGEATAPDGNIEVTIPAEAGLMLVIPGLLLQNSLVVKAFAGTTNVILIHGFVNRITA
;
A
#
# COMPACT_ATOMS: atom_id res chain seq x y z
N MET A 1 14.80 -18.03 16.01
CA MET A 1 14.55 -18.08 14.56
C MET A 1 13.34 -17.22 14.32
N ALA A 2 13.40 -16.30 13.36
CA ALA A 2 12.28 -15.41 13.11
C ALA A 2 11.02 -16.22 12.74
N THR A 3 9.88 -15.85 13.31
CA THR A 3 8.58 -16.42 12.96
C THR A 3 7.90 -15.55 11.92
N TYR A 4 7.41 -16.17 10.85
CA TYR A 4 6.70 -15.48 9.76
C TYR A 4 5.21 -15.78 9.86
N SER A 5 4.38 -14.75 9.98
CA SER A 5 2.92 -14.85 9.92
C SER A 5 2.38 -14.05 8.75
N LYS A 6 1.57 -14.68 7.90
CA LYS A 6 0.89 -13.95 6.82
C LYS A 6 -0.35 -13.27 7.38
N VAL A 7 -0.42 -11.95 7.23
CA VAL A 7 -1.51 -11.12 7.75
C VAL A 7 -2.10 -10.24 6.66
N LEU A 8 -3.35 -9.83 6.86
CA LEU A 8 -4.05 -8.92 5.95
C LEU A 8 -3.49 -7.50 6.10
N LEU A 9 -3.65 -6.69 5.04
CA LEU A 9 -3.46 -5.24 5.14
C LEU A 9 -4.43 -4.67 6.20
N SER A 10 -3.95 -3.80 7.09
CA SER A 10 -4.77 -3.34 8.22
C SER A 10 -5.81 -2.29 7.82
N GLY A 11 -5.64 -1.64 6.65
CA GLY A 11 -6.66 -0.77 6.06
C GLY A 11 -7.77 -1.50 5.31
N CYS A 12 -7.68 -2.84 5.16
CA CYS A 12 -8.67 -3.60 4.39
C CYS A 12 -9.83 -4.11 5.24
N THR A 13 -10.96 -4.36 4.58
CA THR A 13 -12.11 -5.04 5.21
C THR A 13 -12.09 -6.52 4.84
N ASN A 14 -11.66 -7.38 5.76
CA ASN A 14 -11.66 -8.84 5.61
C ASN A 14 -10.98 -9.32 4.30
N GLY A 15 -9.87 -8.72 3.91
CA GLY A 15 -9.10 -9.10 2.71
C GLY A 15 -9.62 -8.53 1.39
N LYS A 16 -10.70 -7.74 1.40
CA LYS A 16 -11.18 -7.01 0.23
C LYS A 16 -10.19 -5.93 -0.19
N ALA A 17 -10.29 -5.51 -1.46
CA ALA A 17 -9.48 -4.41 -1.97
C ALA A 17 -9.76 -3.10 -1.21
N ILE A 18 -8.73 -2.28 -1.04
CA ILE A 18 -8.82 -0.93 -0.51
C ILE A 18 -8.99 0.01 -1.70
N LYS A 19 -10.13 0.70 -1.78
CA LYS A 19 -10.39 1.68 -2.83
C LYS A 19 -9.70 2.99 -2.50
N VAL A 20 -8.90 3.51 -3.42
CA VAL A 20 -8.23 4.81 -3.28
C VAL A 20 -9.21 5.91 -3.72
N ALA A 21 -9.70 6.68 -2.76
CA ALA A 21 -10.58 7.82 -2.93
C ALA A 21 -9.82 9.15 -2.89
N GLN A 22 -8.72 9.24 -2.13
CA GLN A 22 -7.93 10.47 -2.04
C GLN A 22 -7.21 10.79 -3.34
N THR A 23 -7.12 12.09 -3.66
CA THR A 23 -6.41 12.62 -4.84
C THR A 23 -5.17 13.45 -4.49
N ALA A 24 -4.87 13.59 -3.21
CA ALA A 24 -3.71 14.31 -2.69
C ALA A 24 -3.34 13.77 -1.31
N THR A 25 -2.20 14.21 -0.79
CA THR A 25 -1.73 13.97 0.57
C THR A 25 -2.68 14.59 1.62
N PRO A 26 -2.97 13.89 2.74
CA PRO A 26 -2.62 12.50 3.02
C PRO A 26 -3.52 11.52 2.25
N GLY A 27 -2.95 10.40 1.84
CA GLY A 27 -3.70 9.33 1.17
C GLY A 27 -4.63 8.53 2.10
N ASP A 28 -5.39 7.62 1.49
CA ASP A 28 -6.14 6.58 2.22
C ASP A 28 -5.17 5.60 2.89
N THR A 29 -5.52 5.15 4.10
CA THR A 29 -4.68 4.20 4.85
C THR A 29 -4.70 2.82 4.21
N ILE A 30 -3.53 2.31 3.85
CA ILE A 30 -3.35 0.97 3.27
C ILE A 30 -2.96 -0.02 4.36
N HIS A 31 -1.93 0.30 5.14
CA HIS A 31 -1.46 -0.53 6.23
C HIS A 31 -0.70 0.29 7.27
N THR A 32 -1.03 0.12 8.55
CA THR A 32 -0.21 0.51 9.70
C THR A 32 0.72 -0.64 10.06
N ALA A 33 2.03 -0.40 9.98
CA ALA A 33 3.06 -1.39 10.29
C ALA A 33 3.09 -1.74 11.79
N VAL A 34 3.70 -2.88 12.11
CA VAL A 34 3.92 -3.33 13.49
C VAL A 34 4.63 -2.28 14.33
N SER A 35 4.25 -2.21 15.61
CA SER A 35 4.82 -1.27 16.57
C SER A 35 6.24 -1.64 16.99
N GLY A 36 7.03 -0.63 17.34
CA GLY A 36 8.41 -0.82 17.79
C GLY A 36 9.36 -1.16 16.65
N THR A 37 10.60 -1.51 17.02
CA THR A 37 11.71 -1.68 16.08
C THR A 37 12.30 -3.09 16.05
N THR A 38 11.65 -4.03 16.73
CA THR A 38 12.09 -5.45 16.82
C THR A 38 11.46 -6.31 15.75
N ASN A 39 10.17 -6.08 15.46
CA ASN A 39 9.42 -6.82 14.46
C ASN A 39 9.31 -5.98 13.19
N LEU A 40 9.22 -6.65 12.04
CA LEU A 40 9.13 -6.01 10.74
C LEU A 40 7.88 -6.50 10.00
N ASP A 41 7.29 -5.62 9.19
CA ASP A 41 6.27 -5.98 8.23
C ASP A 41 6.86 -5.91 6.82
N GLU A 42 6.90 -7.06 6.15
CA GLU A 42 7.20 -7.15 4.72
C GLU A 42 5.90 -7.02 3.94
N ILE A 43 5.69 -5.88 3.28
CA ILE A 43 4.40 -5.50 2.69
C ILE A 43 4.46 -5.69 1.17
N TRP A 44 3.47 -6.43 0.66
CA TRP A 44 3.27 -6.69 -0.76
C TRP A 44 1.99 -6.00 -1.22
N LEU A 45 2.11 -5.04 -2.15
CA LEU A 45 0.97 -4.31 -2.68
C LEU A 45 0.82 -4.52 -4.18
N TYR A 46 -0.41 -4.71 -4.60
CA TYR A 46 -0.84 -4.79 -5.98
C TYR A 46 -1.96 -3.79 -6.22
N ALA A 47 -2.07 -3.26 -7.43
CA ALA A 47 -3.13 -2.32 -7.81
C ALA A 47 -3.87 -2.80 -9.06
N VAL A 48 -5.17 -2.54 -9.09
CA VAL A 48 -6.03 -2.60 -10.28
C VAL A 48 -6.52 -1.19 -10.58
N ASN A 49 -6.58 -0.85 -11.86
CA ASN A 49 -7.23 0.37 -12.34
C ASN A 49 -8.49 0.00 -13.13
N SER A 50 -9.66 0.37 -12.61
CA SER A 50 -10.95 0.15 -13.25
C SER A 50 -11.36 1.27 -14.20
N SER A 51 -10.52 2.29 -14.39
CA SER A 51 -10.73 3.35 -15.37
C SER A 51 -10.36 2.87 -16.77
N SER A 52 -10.99 3.47 -17.78
CA SER A 52 -10.61 3.34 -19.19
C SER A 52 -9.35 4.14 -19.55
N ALA A 53 -8.77 4.89 -18.61
CA ALA A 53 -7.55 5.66 -18.78
C ALA A 53 -6.48 5.26 -17.75
N ALA A 54 -5.20 5.43 -18.09
CA ALA A 54 -4.11 5.23 -17.16
C ALA A 54 -4.17 6.27 -16.02
N VAL A 55 -3.92 5.84 -14.78
CA VAL A 55 -4.03 6.68 -13.58
C VAL A 55 -2.74 6.62 -12.78
N LYS A 56 -2.18 7.78 -12.43
CA LYS A 56 -1.04 7.87 -11.52
C LYS A 56 -1.48 7.49 -10.12
N LEU A 57 -0.79 6.54 -9.52
CA LEU A 57 -0.88 6.13 -8.13
C LEU A 57 0.38 6.58 -7.40
N THR A 58 0.21 7.18 -6.22
CA THR A 58 1.31 7.52 -5.32
C THR A 58 1.08 6.80 -4.00
N ILE A 59 2.08 6.06 -3.56
CA ILE A 59 2.17 5.45 -2.23
C ILE A 59 3.01 6.38 -1.34
N GLU A 60 2.51 6.70 -0.17
CA GLU A 60 3.23 7.41 0.89
C GLU A 60 3.74 6.35 1.88
N TRP A 61 5.05 6.17 1.95
CA TRP A 61 5.71 5.08 2.66
C TRP A 61 6.24 5.52 4.01
N GLY A 62 5.39 5.45 5.04
CA GLY A 62 5.76 5.80 6.42
C GLY A 62 5.86 7.30 6.69
N GLU A 63 5.86 8.13 5.65
CA GLU A 63 5.76 9.58 5.72
C GLU A 63 5.11 10.15 4.45
N ALA A 64 4.65 11.41 4.53
CA ALA A 64 3.93 12.09 3.46
C ALA A 64 4.75 13.20 2.77
N THR A 65 6.00 13.41 3.21
CA THR A 65 6.89 14.42 2.64
C THR A 65 7.40 13.92 1.28
N ALA A 66 7.14 14.68 0.23
CA ALA A 66 7.70 14.40 -1.09
C ALA A 66 9.08 15.08 -1.26
N PRO A 67 10.07 14.42 -1.90
CA PRO A 67 10.00 13.08 -2.50
C PRO A 67 10.25 11.92 -1.52
N ASP A 68 10.64 12.22 -0.27
CA ASP A 68 11.19 11.27 0.70
C ASP A 68 10.37 9.98 0.90
N GLY A 69 9.05 10.12 1.10
CA GLY A 69 8.13 9.00 1.30
C GLY A 69 7.38 8.54 0.05
N ASN A 70 7.54 9.21 -1.11
CA ASN A 70 6.66 8.99 -2.25
C ASN A 70 7.20 7.91 -3.21
N ILE A 71 6.40 6.87 -3.43
CA ILE A 71 6.63 5.88 -4.50
C ILE A 71 5.52 6.06 -5.54
N GLU A 72 5.90 6.49 -6.73
CA GLU A 72 4.95 6.88 -7.79
C GLU A 72 4.97 5.90 -8.96
N VAL A 73 3.80 5.49 -9.43
CA VAL A 73 3.64 4.60 -10.59
C VAL A 73 2.37 4.94 -11.36
N THR A 74 2.41 4.85 -12.69
CA THR A 74 1.21 4.94 -13.51
C THR A 74 0.63 3.55 -13.72
N ILE A 75 -0.59 3.32 -13.23
CA ILE A 75 -1.30 2.05 -13.42
C ILE A 75 -2.08 2.12 -14.76
N PRO A 76 -1.78 1.26 -15.74
CA PRO A 76 -2.48 1.27 -17.02
C PRO A 76 -3.98 0.95 -16.84
N ALA A 77 -4.81 1.42 -17.77
CA ALA A 77 -6.24 1.12 -17.80
C ALA A 77 -6.46 -0.40 -17.90
N GLU A 78 -7.34 -0.94 -17.06
CA GLU A 78 -7.86 -2.32 -17.16
C GLU A 78 -6.81 -3.44 -17.30
N ALA A 79 -5.57 -3.21 -16.83
CA ALA A 79 -4.46 -4.15 -17.00
C ALA A 79 -4.45 -5.34 -16.02
N GLY A 80 -5.54 -5.56 -15.29
CA GLY A 80 -5.60 -6.54 -14.22
C GLY A 80 -4.79 -6.13 -12.98
N LEU A 81 -4.31 -7.13 -12.23
CA LEU A 81 -3.63 -6.93 -10.95
C LEU A 81 -2.12 -6.72 -11.16
N MET A 82 -1.63 -5.49 -10.99
CA MET A 82 -0.24 -5.09 -11.18
C MET A 82 0.51 -5.00 -9.86
N LEU A 83 1.73 -5.57 -9.77
CA LEU A 83 2.59 -5.43 -8.58
C LEU A 83 3.11 -3.98 -8.46
N VAL A 84 2.92 -3.36 -7.30
CA VAL A 84 3.32 -1.97 -7.01
C VAL A 84 4.43 -1.92 -5.96
N ILE A 85 4.30 -2.69 -4.87
CA ILE A 85 5.31 -2.78 -3.82
C ILE A 85 5.79 -4.23 -3.71
N PRO A 86 7.05 -4.55 -4.09
CA PRO A 86 7.57 -5.91 -4.13
C PRO A 86 8.21 -6.32 -2.79
N GLY A 87 7.44 -6.36 -1.70
CA GLY A 87 7.92 -6.86 -0.41
C GLY A 87 8.90 -5.93 0.30
N LEU A 88 8.53 -4.65 0.47
CA LEU A 88 9.35 -3.69 1.22
C LEU A 88 9.08 -3.82 2.73
N LEU A 89 10.09 -3.51 3.53
CA LEU A 89 10.03 -3.61 5.00
C LEU A 89 9.62 -2.27 5.63
N LEU A 90 8.73 -2.32 6.61
CA LEU A 90 8.35 -1.17 7.44
C LEU A 90 8.07 -1.62 8.89
N GLN A 91 8.22 -0.70 9.84
CA GLN A 91 7.97 -0.93 11.28
C GLN A 91 7.65 0.38 11.99
N ASN A 92 7.67 0.36 13.33
CA ASN A 92 7.52 1.52 14.21
C ASN A 92 6.16 2.24 14.07
N SER A 93 5.09 1.47 13.86
CA SER A 93 3.73 2.01 13.66
C SER A 93 3.59 3.00 12.50
N LEU A 94 4.60 3.05 11.61
CA LEU A 94 4.56 3.90 10.42
C LEU A 94 3.45 3.41 9.48
N VAL A 95 2.83 4.36 8.78
CA VAL A 95 1.63 4.10 8.00
C VAL A 95 1.94 4.22 6.52
N VAL A 96 1.57 3.18 5.76
CA VAL A 96 1.50 3.22 4.31
C VAL A 96 0.16 3.81 3.91
N LYS A 97 0.18 4.88 3.12
CA LYS A 97 -1.02 5.50 2.56
C LYS A 97 -0.94 5.56 1.03
N ALA A 98 -2.07 5.82 0.38
CA ALA A 98 -2.11 5.97 -1.07
C ALA A 98 -3.11 7.04 -1.53
N PHE A 99 -2.74 7.80 -2.56
CA PHE A 99 -3.65 8.67 -3.30
C PHE A 99 -3.42 8.49 -4.80
N ALA A 100 -4.42 8.85 -5.61
CA ALA A 100 -4.35 8.67 -7.05
C ALA A 100 -4.81 9.92 -7.82
N GLY A 101 -4.33 10.10 -9.05
CA GLY A 101 -4.74 11.20 -9.92
C GLY A 101 -6.23 11.18 -10.31
N THR A 102 -6.94 10.09 -10.01
CA THR A 102 -8.39 9.98 -10.21
C THR A 102 -8.99 9.21 -9.04
N THR A 103 -10.06 9.75 -8.45
CA THR A 103 -10.72 9.15 -7.29
C THR A 103 -11.49 7.88 -7.68
N ASN A 104 -11.55 6.91 -6.77
CA ASN A 104 -12.44 5.74 -6.81
C ASN A 104 -12.23 4.76 -7.99
N VAL A 105 -11.09 4.82 -8.68
CA VAL A 105 -10.77 3.91 -9.81
C VAL A 105 -9.57 3.02 -9.55
N ILE A 106 -8.74 3.32 -8.55
CA ILE A 106 -7.65 2.45 -8.12
C ILE A 106 -8.11 1.60 -6.94
N LEU A 107 -7.87 0.28 -7.03
CA LEU A 107 -8.12 -0.68 -5.97
C LEU A 107 -6.80 -1.38 -5.59
N ILE A 108 -6.42 -1.31 -4.32
CA ILE A 108 -5.19 -1.92 -3.81
C ILE A 108 -5.52 -3.24 -3.11
N HIS A 109 -4.81 -4.29 -3.50
CA HIS A 109 -4.77 -5.59 -2.85
C HIS A 109 -3.40 -5.82 -2.25
N GLY A 110 -3.29 -6.77 -1.33
CA GLY A 110 -2.00 -7.13 -0.79
C GLY A 110 -2.08 -8.01 0.44
N PHE A 111 -0.90 -8.27 0.99
CA PHE A 111 -0.70 -8.99 2.24
C PHE A 111 0.59 -8.52 2.88
N VAL A 112 0.78 -8.92 4.13
CA VAL A 112 2.01 -8.67 4.88
C VAL A 112 2.57 -9.98 5.40
N ASN A 113 3.88 -10.18 5.29
CA ASN A 113 4.58 -11.20 6.06
C ASN A 113 5.15 -10.52 7.32
N ARG A 114 4.49 -10.73 8.46
CA ARG A 114 4.93 -10.26 9.77
C ARG A 114 6.14 -11.09 10.20
N ILE A 115 7.28 -10.44 10.35
CA ILE A 115 8.54 -11.04 10.80
C ILE A 115 8.71 -10.70 12.28
N THR A 116 8.62 -11.71 13.14
CA THR A 116 8.85 -11.57 14.59
C THR A 116 10.20 -12.17 14.94
N ALA A 117 11.08 -11.36 15.53
CA ALA A 117 12.45 -11.77 15.88
C ALA A 117 12.49 -12.82 16.99
#